data_AF-A0A8H7YAD4-F1
#
_entry.id   AF-A0A8H7YAD4-F1
#
_cell.length_a   1.000
_cell.length_b   1.000
_cell.length_c   1.000
_cell.angle_alpha   90.00
_cell.angle_beta   90.00
_cell.angle_gamma   90.00
#
_symmetry.space_group_name_H-M   'P 1'
#
loop_
_entity.id
_entity.type
_entity.pdbx_description
1 polymer ?
#
loop_
_entity_poly.entity_id
_entity_poly.type
_entity_poly.pdbx_seq_one_letter_code
_entity_poly.pdbx_strand_id
1 'polypeptide(L)'
;MANEISTVLLDYRKLHNSCTPLLIFGAGARITAGLTNINAKHLALTSQSLSFIALIPYVRKCVRRRPSITASGMAEYDRLKRLFQDHRSSIHEKFIDIMSFRVTLYIREMEKIKWDDEMKNRCRGTLVHAWRRSRKSRTRYNEF
;
A
#
# COMPACT_ATOMS: atom_id res chain seq x y z
N MET A 1 8.16 18.53 -36.20
CA MET A 1 6.83 18.33 -35.57
C MET A 1 6.59 16.93 -35.00
N ALA A 2 6.35 15.87 -35.80
CA ALA A 2 5.96 14.57 -35.22
C ALA A 2 7.08 13.80 -34.51
N ASN A 3 8.33 13.98 -34.94
CA ASN A 3 9.50 13.47 -34.21
C ASN A 3 9.67 14.18 -32.87
N GLU A 4 9.54 15.51 -32.83
CA GLU A 4 9.62 16.28 -31.57
C GLU A 4 8.56 15.84 -30.56
N ILE A 5 7.32 15.60 -31.01
CA ILE A 5 6.25 15.09 -30.11
C ILE A 5 6.62 13.70 -29.58
N SER A 6 7.19 12.84 -30.43
CA SER A 6 7.66 11.52 -30.02
C SER A 6 8.79 11.60 -29.00
N THR A 7 9.78 12.48 -29.19
CA THR A 7 10.91 12.65 -28.26
C THR A 7 10.46 13.22 -26.93
N VAL A 8 9.62 14.27 -26.93
CA VAL A 8 9.07 14.85 -25.69
C VAL A 8 8.26 13.82 -24.89
N LEU A 9 7.48 12.97 -25.56
CA LEU A 9 6.75 11.90 -24.90
C LEU A 9 7.66 10.82 -24.32
N LEU A 10 8.74 10.48 -25.03
CA LEU A 10 9.77 9.55 -24.53
C LEU A 10 10.45 10.12 -23.29
N ASP A 11 10.79 11.40 -23.29
CA ASP A 11 11.45 12.08 -22.17
C ASP A 11 10.54 12.20 -20.95
N TYR A 12 9.27 12.56 -21.15
CA TYR A 12 8.27 12.56 -20.08
C TYR A 12 8.12 11.17 -19.45
N ARG A 13 8.12 10.11 -20.27
CA ARG A 13 8.05 8.73 -19.79
C ARG A 13 9.31 8.30 -19.03
N LYS A 14 10.50 8.70 -19.48
CA LYS A 14 11.78 8.48 -18.77
C LYS A 14 11.76 9.19 -17.41
N LEU A 15 11.34 10.45 -17.37
CA LEU A 15 11.21 11.25 -16.15
C LEU A 15 10.25 10.61 -15.15
N HIS A 16 9.08 10.17 -15.61
CA HIS A 16 8.13 9.46 -14.76
C HIS A 16 8.80 8.20 -14.16
N ASN A 17 9.48 7.39 -14.97
CA ASN A 17 10.15 6.18 -14.48
C ASN A 17 11.29 6.47 -13.48
N SER A 18 11.96 7.61 -13.54
CA SER A 18 12.97 8.01 -12.56
C SER A 18 12.40 8.61 -11.27
N CYS A 19 11.28 9.35 -11.35
CA CYS A 19 10.66 9.98 -10.17
C CYS A 19 9.86 8.98 -9.34
N THR A 20 9.26 8.00 -9.98
CA THR A 20 8.34 7.07 -9.33
C THR A 20 9.02 6.22 -8.24
N PRO A 21 10.26 5.72 -8.45
CA PRO A 21 10.98 5.05 -7.38
C PRO A 21 11.30 5.95 -6.18
N LEU A 22 11.55 7.25 -6.41
CA LEU A 22 11.78 8.21 -5.32
C LEU A 22 10.51 8.43 -4.48
N LEU A 23 9.33 8.33 -5.10
CA LEU A 23 8.04 8.47 -4.43
C LEU A 23 7.59 7.18 -3.71
N ILE A 24 7.89 6.00 -4.28
CA ILE A 24 7.47 4.71 -3.72
C ILE A 24 8.50 4.10 -2.77
N PHE A 25 9.78 4.17 -3.12
CA PHE A 25 10.87 3.51 -2.40
C PHE A 25 11.73 4.50 -1.60
N GLY A 26 11.49 5.81 -1.74
CA GLY A 26 12.40 6.82 -1.23
C GLY A 26 12.35 7.04 0.28
N ALA A 27 13.41 6.55 0.94
CA ALA A 27 13.99 7.07 2.18
C ALA A 27 14.17 8.61 2.20
N GLY A 28 14.00 9.32 1.07
CA GLY A 28 14.00 10.79 0.95
C GLY A 28 12.64 11.49 1.07
N ALA A 29 11.50 10.85 0.79
CA ALA A 29 10.19 11.51 0.95
C ALA A 29 9.85 11.77 2.43
N ARG A 30 10.37 10.92 3.32
CA ARG A 30 10.30 11.09 4.78
C ARG A 30 11.10 12.31 5.26
N ILE A 31 12.16 12.69 4.54
CA ILE A 31 13.07 13.79 4.90
C ILE A 31 12.64 15.10 4.23
N THR A 32 12.25 15.07 2.95
CA THR A 32 11.95 16.28 2.15
C THR A 32 10.47 16.70 2.20
N ALA A 33 9.54 15.77 2.47
CA ALA A 33 8.10 16.05 2.54
C ALA A 33 7.46 15.76 3.91
N GLY A 34 8.25 15.29 4.90
CA GLY A 34 7.78 15.04 6.27
C GLY A 34 6.76 13.90 6.43
N LEU A 35 6.55 13.06 5.40
CA LEU A 35 5.59 11.96 5.47
C LEU A 35 6.15 10.77 6.26
N THR A 36 5.53 10.47 7.40
CA THR A 36 5.97 9.41 8.33
C THR A 36 5.74 7.99 7.81
N ASN A 37 4.76 7.78 6.91
CA ASN A 37 4.41 6.48 6.35
C ASN A 37 4.10 6.58 4.85
N ILE A 38 4.57 5.57 4.10
CA ILE A 38 4.13 5.35 2.72
C ILE A 38 2.72 4.75 2.78
N ASN A 39 1.72 5.58 2.47
CA ASN A 39 0.32 5.18 2.53
C ASN A 39 -0.10 4.41 1.25
N ALA A 40 -1.07 3.51 1.37
CA ALA A 40 -1.65 2.74 0.26
C ALA A 40 -2.14 3.65 -0.90
N LYS A 41 -2.52 4.90 -0.60
CA LYS A 41 -2.91 5.90 -1.60
C LYS A 41 -1.79 6.21 -2.60
N HIS A 42 -0.55 6.40 -2.14
CA HIS A 42 0.58 6.72 -3.02
C HIS A 42 0.95 5.54 -3.90
N LEU A 43 0.83 4.33 -3.35
CA LEU A 43 1.07 3.09 -4.04
C LEU A 43 -0.01 2.83 -5.12
N ALA A 44 -1.28 3.08 -4.80
CA ALA A 44 -2.39 2.97 -5.73
C ALA A 44 -2.29 3.99 -6.88
N LEU A 45 -2.03 5.26 -6.57
CA LEU A 45 -1.84 6.32 -7.57
C LEU A 45 -0.72 6.00 -8.54
N THR A 46 0.38 5.47 -8.02
CA THR A 46 1.50 5.06 -8.85
C THR A 46 1.18 3.83 -9.69
N SER A 47 0.53 2.82 -9.12
CA SER A 47 0.08 1.64 -9.88
C SER A 47 -0.87 2.05 -11.01
N GLN A 48 -1.74 3.03 -10.76
CA GLN A 48 -2.63 3.62 -11.76
C GLN A 48 -1.85 4.39 -12.84
N SER A 49 -0.83 5.16 -12.48
CA SER A 49 0.00 5.86 -13.47
C SER A 49 0.83 4.91 -14.33
N LEU A 50 1.22 3.73 -13.82
CA LEU A 50 1.81 2.66 -14.63
C LEU A 50 0.80 1.99 -15.58
N SER A 51 -0.51 2.09 -15.36
CA SER A 51 -1.48 1.59 -16.36
C SER A 51 -1.37 2.34 -17.70
N PHE A 52 -0.71 3.51 -17.71
CA PHE A 52 -0.34 4.25 -18.91
C PHE A 52 0.67 3.51 -19.82
N ILE A 53 1.28 2.41 -19.34
CA ILE A 53 2.08 1.47 -20.14
C ILE A 53 1.26 0.87 -21.29
N ALA A 54 -0.05 0.71 -21.11
CA ALA A 54 -0.95 0.26 -22.16
C ALA A 54 -0.91 1.18 -23.39
N LEU A 55 -0.57 2.47 -23.22
CA LEU A 55 -0.48 3.46 -24.29
C LEU A 55 0.83 3.37 -25.10
N ILE A 56 1.88 2.72 -24.60
CA ILE A 56 3.17 2.56 -25.28
C ILE A 56 3.04 1.86 -26.65
N PRO A 57 2.40 0.69 -26.78
CA PRO A 57 2.25 0.00 -28.07
C PRO A 57 1.40 0.78 -29.07
N TYR A 58 0.37 1.51 -28.63
CA TYR A 58 -0.46 2.33 -29.52
C TYR A 58 0.32 3.52 -30.07
N VAL A 59 1.05 4.23 -29.20
CA VAL A 59 1.90 5.34 -29.65
C VAL A 59 2.98 4.84 -30.59
N ARG A 60 3.65 3.72 -30.26
CA ARG A 60 4.63 3.09 -31.15
C ARG A 60 4.05 2.79 -32.53
N LYS A 61 2.82 2.27 -32.61
CA LYS A 61 2.14 1.96 -33.88
C LYS A 61 1.84 3.22 -34.70
N CYS A 62 1.43 4.32 -34.06
CA CYS A 62 1.22 5.61 -34.70
C CYS A 62 2.53 6.22 -35.24
N VAL A 63 3.59 6.09 -34.44
CA VAL A 63 4.93 6.62 -34.69
C VAL A 63 5.64 5.83 -35.82
N ARG A 64 5.47 4.50 -35.87
CA ARG A 64 5.99 3.62 -36.94
C ARG A 64 5.44 3.95 -38.34
N ARG A 65 4.22 4.49 -38.44
CA ARG A 65 3.61 4.83 -39.73
C ARG A 65 4.20 6.10 -40.36
N ARG A 66 5.10 6.81 -39.66
CA ARG A 66 5.73 8.02 -40.17
C ARG A 66 7.10 7.71 -40.79
N PRO A 67 7.39 8.22 -42.00
CA PRO A 67 8.64 7.96 -42.71
C PRO A 67 9.88 8.62 -42.06
N SER A 68 9.67 9.57 -41.14
CA SER A 68 10.71 10.36 -40.48
C SER A 68 11.40 9.64 -39.30
N ILE A 69 11.02 8.41 -38.97
CA ILE A 69 11.49 7.71 -37.76
C ILE A 69 12.53 6.65 -38.06
N THR A 70 13.68 6.81 -37.43
CA THR A 70 14.81 5.90 -37.52
C THR A 70 14.57 4.65 -36.69
N ALA A 71 15.17 3.53 -37.10
CA ALA A 71 15.12 2.27 -36.36
C ALA A 71 15.59 2.40 -34.89
N SER A 72 16.48 3.37 -34.62
CA SER A 72 16.95 3.72 -33.26
C SER A 72 15.82 4.18 -32.34
N GLY A 73 14.95 5.09 -32.81
CA GLY A 73 13.80 5.55 -32.02
C GLY A 73 12.84 4.41 -31.69
N MET A 74 12.64 3.45 -32.60
CA MET A 74 11.83 2.26 -32.34
C MET A 74 12.44 1.33 -31.28
N ALA A 75 13.77 1.23 -31.21
CA ALA A 75 14.45 0.45 -30.16
C ALA A 75 14.32 1.10 -28.77
N GLU A 76 14.28 2.44 -28.69
CA GLU A 76 14.02 3.14 -27.43
C GLU A 76 12.62 2.84 -26.86
N TYR A 77 11.60 2.76 -27.72
CA TYR A 77 10.25 2.37 -27.28
C TYR A 77 10.19 0.93 -26.73
N ASP A 78 11.00 0.00 -27.26
CA ASP A 78 11.11 -1.36 -26.71
C ASP A 78 11.83 -1.38 -25.36
N ARG A 79 12.92 -0.62 -25.24
CA ARG A 79 13.64 -0.48 -23.97
C ARG A 79 12.74 0.11 -22.90
N LEU A 80 12.00 1.17 -23.21
CA LEU A 80 11.04 1.75 -22.27
C LEU A 80 9.97 0.76 -21.87
N LYS A 81 9.38 0.01 -22.82
CA LYS A 81 8.39 -1.01 -22.50
C LYS A 81 8.92 -2.00 -21.46
N ARG A 82 10.16 -2.47 -21.58
CA ARG A 82 10.78 -3.39 -20.60
C ARG A 82 10.99 -2.71 -19.25
N LEU A 83 11.61 -1.53 -19.25
CA LEU A 83 11.87 -0.74 -18.04
C LEU A 83 10.60 -0.51 -17.21
N PHE A 84 9.49 -0.22 -17.88
CA PHE A 84 8.19 -0.04 -17.25
C PHE A 84 7.58 -1.34 -16.70
N GLN A 85 7.81 -2.48 -17.36
CA GLN A 85 7.37 -3.78 -16.84
C GLN A 85 8.15 -4.19 -15.59
N ASP A 86 9.46 -3.94 -15.59
CA ASP A 86 10.32 -4.18 -14.44
C ASP A 86 9.91 -3.27 -13.28
N HIS A 87 9.64 -1.99 -13.58
CA HIS A 87 9.15 -1.04 -12.58
C HIS A 87 7.80 -1.46 -11.99
N ARG A 88 6.86 -1.97 -12.81
CA ARG A 88 5.58 -2.51 -12.35
C ARG A 88 5.76 -3.69 -11.40
N SER A 89 6.67 -4.59 -11.74
CA SER A 89 6.97 -5.77 -10.93
C SER A 89 7.54 -5.36 -9.57
N SER A 90 8.51 -4.44 -9.57
CA SER A 90 9.09 -3.89 -8.34
C SER A 90 8.06 -3.21 -7.44
N ILE A 91 7.11 -2.45 -8.01
CA ILE A 91 6.02 -1.83 -7.24
C ILE A 91 5.10 -2.88 -6.61
N HIS A 92 4.82 -3.97 -7.33
CA HIS A 92 3.98 -5.04 -6.84
C HIS A 92 4.65 -5.80 -5.69
N GLU A 93 5.94 -6.09 -5.81
CA GLU A 93 6.74 -6.67 -4.71
C GLU A 93 6.69 -5.78 -3.47
N LYS A 94 6.83 -4.45 -3.63
CA LYS A 94 6.74 -3.53 -2.49
C LYS A 94 5.37 -3.52 -1.81
N PHE A 95 4.31 -3.67 -2.60
CA PHE A 95 2.96 -3.81 -2.06
C PHE A 95 2.85 -5.04 -1.16
N ILE A 96 3.37 -6.18 -1.64
CA ILE A 96 3.40 -7.43 -0.88
C ILE A 96 4.21 -7.25 0.41
N ASP A 97 5.37 -6.60 0.36
CA ASP A 97 6.19 -6.33 1.55
C ASP A 97 5.44 -5.49 2.60
N ILE A 98 4.82 -4.38 2.17
CA ILE A 98 4.07 -3.50 3.08
C ILE A 98 2.89 -4.24 3.71
N MET A 99 2.15 -5.01 2.91
CA MET A 99 1.00 -5.77 3.40
C MET A 99 1.43 -6.89 4.35
N SER A 100 2.52 -7.61 4.04
CA SER A 100 3.08 -8.66 4.90
C SER A 100 3.56 -8.10 6.24
N PHE A 101 4.22 -6.94 6.22
CA PHE A 101 4.60 -6.22 7.44
C PHE A 101 3.38 -5.86 8.29
N ARG A 102 2.31 -5.32 7.68
CA ARG A 102 1.08 -4.98 8.40
C ARG A 102 0.38 -6.20 9.00
N VAL A 103 0.27 -7.29 8.24
CA VAL A 103 -0.29 -8.56 8.74
C VAL A 103 0.50 -9.05 9.96
N THR A 104 1.83 -9.00 9.90
CA THR A 104 2.69 -9.39 11.03
C THR A 104 2.43 -8.53 12.27
N LEU A 105 2.20 -7.22 12.11
CA LEU A 105 1.84 -6.34 13.22
C LEU A 105 0.49 -6.72 13.83
N TYR A 106 -0.53 -6.95 13.01
CA TYR A 106 -1.85 -7.36 13.50
C TYR A 106 -1.81 -8.72 14.21
N ILE A 107 -1.05 -9.68 13.71
CA ILE A 107 -0.85 -10.99 14.38
C ILE A 107 -0.27 -10.79 15.79
N ARG A 108 0.79 -9.98 15.91
CA ARG A 108 1.40 -9.68 17.22
C ARG A 108 0.47 -8.94 18.17
N GLU A 109 -0.47 -8.16 17.64
CA GLU A 109 -1.47 -7.46 18.44
C GLU A 109 -2.58 -8.42 18.90
N MET A 110 -2.99 -9.36 18.03
CA MET A 110 -3.92 -10.43 18.36
C MET A 110 -3.38 -11.39 19.43
N GLU A 111 -2.07 -11.70 19.40
CA GLU A 111 -1.41 -12.51 20.43
C GLU A 111 -1.49 -11.89 21.84
N LYS A 112 -1.61 -10.56 21.93
CA LYS A 112 -1.72 -9.86 23.23
C LYS A 112 -3.13 -9.89 23.81
N ILE A 113 -4.13 -10.33 23.05
CA ILE A 113 -5.52 -10.38 23.51
C ILE A 113 -5.65 -11.50 24.55
N LYS A 114 -5.83 -11.13 25.82
CA LYS A 114 -6.11 -12.06 26.91
C LYS A 114 -7.60 -12.38 26.97
N TRP A 115 -7.98 -13.49 26.33
CA TRP A 115 -9.37 -13.95 26.27
C TRP A 115 -9.94 -14.38 27.65
N ASP A 116 -9.08 -14.81 28.57
CA ASP A 116 -9.50 -15.36 29.87
C ASP A 116 -9.88 -14.31 30.93
N ASP A 117 -9.45 -13.04 30.76
CA ASP A 117 -9.69 -12.00 31.76
C ASP A 117 -11.16 -11.53 31.80
N GLU A 118 -11.87 -11.59 30.67
CA GLU A 118 -13.30 -11.24 30.61
C GLU A 118 -14.20 -12.24 31.35
N MET A 119 -13.89 -13.53 31.28
CA MET A 119 -14.64 -14.57 31.98
C MET A 119 -14.45 -14.45 33.49
N LYS A 120 -13.23 -14.18 33.94
CA LYS A 120 -12.90 -14.04 35.36
C LYS A 120 -13.57 -12.81 36.00
N ASN A 121 -13.67 -11.70 35.28
CA ASN A 121 -14.36 -10.50 35.74
C ASN A 121 -15.89 -10.67 35.80
N ARG A 122 -16.50 -11.36 34.82
CA ARG A 122 -17.93 -11.72 34.87
C ARG A 122 -18.26 -12.66 36.03
N CYS A 123 -17.44 -13.69 36.27
CA CYS A 123 -17.62 -14.62 37.39
C CYS A 123 -17.41 -13.95 38.75
N ARG A 124 -16.41 -13.05 38.89
CA ARG A 124 -16.22 -12.28 40.14
C ARG A 124 -17.38 -11.34 40.41
N GLY A 125 -17.88 -10.62 39.40
CA GLY A 125 -19.03 -9.72 39.56
C GLY A 125 -20.29 -10.46 40.02
N THR A 126 -20.59 -11.60 39.38
CA THR A 126 -21.75 -12.43 39.74
C THR A 126 -21.62 -13.05 41.13
N LEU A 127 -20.43 -13.54 41.51
CA LEU A 127 -20.18 -14.07 42.87
C LEU A 127 -20.28 -12.99 43.94
N VAL A 128 -19.75 -11.78 43.70
CA VAL A 128 -19.86 -10.65 44.63
C VAL A 128 -21.33 -10.21 44.79
N HIS A 129 -22.10 -10.14 43.71
CA HIS A 129 -23.53 -9.83 43.77
C HIS A 129 -24.34 -10.92 44.47
N ALA A 130 -24.04 -12.20 44.24
CA ALA A 130 -24.68 -13.34 44.90
C ALA A 130 -24.37 -13.36 46.41
N TRP A 131 -23.10 -13.18 46.78
CA TRP A 131 -22.69 -13.10 48.19
C TRP A 131 -23.30 -11.90 48.92
N ARG A 132 -23.38 -10.73 48.24
CA ARG A 132 -24.02 -9.52 48.78
C ARG A 132 -25.53 -9.72 49.00
N ARG A 133 -26.24 -10.42 48.12
CA ARG A 133 -27.64 -10.83 48.33
C ARG A 133 -27.77 -11.79 49.51
N SER A 134 -26.92 -12.82 49.59
CA SER A 134 -26.96 -13.81 50.67
C SER A 134 -26.74 -13.16 52.05
N ARG A 135 -25.85 -12.17 52.16
CA ARG A 135 -25.64 -11.40 53.39
C ARG A 135 -26.87 -10.58 53.81
N LYS A 136 -27.48 -9.88 52.85
CA LYS A 136 -28.66 -9.03 53.08
C LYS A 136 -29.91 -9.85 53.47
N SER A 137 -29.94 -11.12 53.06
CA SER A 137 -30.99 -12.08 53.43
C SER A 137 -30.78 -12.59 54.86
N ARG A 138 -29.52 -12.84 55.26
CA ARG A 138 -29.15 -13.33 56.59
C ARG A 138 -29.33 -12.28 57.69
N THR A 139 -29.13 -11.00 57.41
CA THR A 139 -29.41 -9.91 58.38
C THR A 139 -30.91 -9.68 58.60
N ARG A 140 -31.75 -9.99 57.61
CA ARG A 140 -33.21 -9.78 57.70
C ARG A 140 -33.93 -10.83 58.56
N TYR A 141 -33.28 -11.96 58.86
CA TYR A 141 -33.81 -13.02 59.72
C TYR A 141 -33.41 -12.88 61.21
N ASN A 142 -32.54 -11.91 61.55
CA ASN A 142 -32.07 -11.66 62.92
C ASN A 142 -32.67 -10.38 63.54
N GLU A 143 -33.69 -9.79 62.92
CA GLU A 143 -34.38 -8.57 63.40
C GLU A 143 -35.79 -8.87 63.98
N PHE A 144 -36.06 -10.11 64.39
CA PHE A 144 -37.21 -10.50 65.20
C PHE A 144 -36.76 -11.32 66.41
#